data_AF-A0A0P9DM64-F1
#
_entry.id   AF-A0A0P9DM64-F1
#
_cell.length_a   1.000
_cell.length_b   1.000
_cell.length_c   1.000
_cell.angle_alpha   90.00
_cell.angle_beta   90.00
_cell.angle_gamma   90.00
#
_symmetry.space_group_name_H-M   'P 1'
#
loop_
_entity.id
_entity.type
_entity.pdbx_description
1 polymer ?
#
loop_
_entity_poly.entity_id
_entity_poly.type
_entity_poly.pdbx_seq_one_letter_code
_entity_poly.pdbx_strand_id
1 'polypeptide(L)'
;MQYFSSYLLRLVVLLCIAAVLASQLYTQRGPRPLHLPAQQQVATNNPKIGIHTRMAGTGDEAAIQRTFAQVREMGAPWAVELFPWAYAQPRSRYGYDRA
;
A
#
# COMPACT_ATOMS: atom_id res chain seq x y z
N MET A 1 14.34 51.34 8.20
CA MET A 1 15.10 50.09 7.91
C MET A 1 14.59 48.84 8.64
N GLN A 2 13.94 48.93 9.82
CA GLN A 2 13.41 47.77 10.56
C GLN A 2 12.31 46.96 9.84
N TYR A 3 11.41 47.61 9.11
CA TYR A 3 10.32 46.93 8.38
C TYR A 3 10.82 46.03 7.23
N PHE A 4 11.90 46.42 6.54
CA PHE A 4 12.46 45.63 5.45
C PHE A 4 13.00 44.27 5.94
N SER A 5 13.59 44.25 7.15
CA SER A 5 14.09 43.04 7.80
C SER A 5 12.98 42.08 8.21
N SER A 6 11.83 42.58 8.68
CA SER A 6 10.70 41.72 9.06
C SER A 6 9.95 41.14 7.85
N TYR A 7 9.86 41.87 6.73
CA TYR A 7 9.33 41.30 5.47
C TYR A 7 10.25 40.23 4.89
N LEU A 8 11.57 40.45 4.92
CA LEU A 8 12.55 39.46 4.48
C LEU A 8 12.46 38.17 5.30
N LEU A 9 12.39 38.29 6.64
CA LEU A 9 12.24 37.14 7.53
C LEU A 9 10.95 36.35 7.23
N ARG A 10 9.82 37.04 7.01
CA ARG A 10 8.55 36.40 6.65
C ARG A 10 8.64 35.67 5.31
N LEU A 11 9.29 36.24 4.31
CA LEU A 11 9.48 35.60 3.00
C LEU A 11 10.32 34.32 3.12
N VAL A 12 11.42 34.36 3.88
CA VAL A 12 12.25 33.17 4.13
C VAL A 12 11.44 32.08 4.83
N VAL A 13 10.68 32.43 5.87
CA VAL A 13 9.82 31.47 6.59
C VAL A 13 8.77 30.86 5.66
N LEU A 14 8.10 31.68 4.83
CA LEU A 14 7.11 31.20 3.87
C LEU A 14 7.73 30.25 2.83
N LEU A 15 8.93 30.54 2.32
CA LEU A 15 9.64 29.66 1.39
C LEU A 15 10.04 28.34 2.05
N CYS A 16 10.51 28.37 3.30
CA CYS A 16 10.80 27.16 4.05
C CYS A 16 9.55 26.30 4.25
N ILE A 17 8.42 26.91 4.62
CA ILE A 17 7.13 26.19 4.77
C ILE A 17 6.71 25.59 3.42
N ALA A 18 6.76 26.37 2.34
CA ALA A 18 6.42 25.89 1.00
C ALA A 18 7.32 24.72 0.56
N ALA A 19 8.63 24.79 0.84
CA ALA A 19 9.56 23.71 0.54
C ALA A 19 9.28 22.43 1.34
N VAL A 20 8.95 22.56 2.63
CA VAL A 20 8.56 21.41 3.47
C VAL A 20 7.27 20.78 2.96
N LEU A 21 6.25 21.59 2.65
CA LEU A 21 4.98 21.12 2.11
C LEU A 21 5.17 20.43 0.75
N ALA A 22 5.97 21.02 -0.13
CA ALA A 22 6.31 20.42 -1.43
C ALA A 22 7.01 19.07 -1.26
N SER A 23 7.96 18.97 -0.33
CA SER A 23 8.66 17.72 0.00
C SER A 23 7.70 16.64 0.51
N GLN A 24 6.80 16.98 1.44
CA GLN A 24 5.80 16.03 1.95
C GLN A 24 4.82 15.57 0.87
N LEU A 25 4.36 16.47 0.00
CA LEU A 25 3.49 16.11 -1.13
C LEU A 25 4.23 15.24 -2.14
N TYR A 26 5.53 15.44 -2.34
CA TYR A 26 6.33 14.63 -3.25
C TYR A 26 6.51 13.20 -2.71
N THR A 27 6.78 13.04 -1.41
CA THR A 27 6.93 11.71 -0.79
C THR A 27 5.61 10.93 -0.73
N GLN A 28 4.47 11.60 -0.58
CA GLN A 28 3.15 10.95 -0.59
C GLN A 28 2.70 10.45 -1.96
N ARG A 29 3.31 10.94 -3.06
CA ARG A 29 2.94 10.55 -4.44
C ARG A 29 3.61 9.25 -4.90
N GLY A 30 4.59 8.73 -4.16
CA GLY A 30 5.29 7.50 -4.52
C GLY A 30 4.56 6.24 -4.04
N PRO A 31 4.61 5.11 -4.78
CA PRO A 31 4.17 3.84 -4.26
C PRO A 31 4.96 3.50 -3.00
N ARG A 32 4.26 3.21 -1.89
CA ARG A 32 4.91 2.80 -0.65
C ARG A 32 5.65 1.48 -0.91
N PRO A 33 6.93 1.35 -0.54
CA PRO A 33 7.65 0.09 -0.70
C PRO A 33 6.90 -0.99 0.09
N LEU A 34 6.54 -2.09 -0.59
CA LEU A 34 5.91 -3.22 0.07
C LEU A 34 6.94 -3.92 0.97
N HIS A 35 6.65 -3.98 2.26
CA HIS A 35 7.42 -4.78 3.21
C HIS A 35 6.87 -6.20 3.21
N LEU A 36 7.39 -7.05 2.33
CA LEU A 36 6.99 -8.46 2.26
C LEU A 36 7.89 -9.32 3.16
N PRO A 37 7.35 -10.36 3.82
CA PRO A 37 8.18 -11.35 4.48
C PRO A 37 9.00 -12.13 3.44
N ALA A 38 10.01 -12.86 3.92
CA ALA A 38 10.75 -13.81 3.07
C ALA A 38 9.76 -14.78 2.39
N GLN A 39 10.04 -15.13 1.13
CA GLN A 39 9.24 -16.08 0.38
C GLN A 39 9.19 -17.43 1.12
N GLN A 40 8.00 -18.02 1.18
CA GLN A 40 7.77 -19.28 1.91
C GLN A 40 7.38 -20.38 0.91
N GLN A 41 7.87 -21.59 1.14
CA GLN A 41 7.46 -22.78 0.40
C GLN A 41 6.44 -23.58 1.21
N VAL A 42 5.43 -24.13 0.54
CA VAL A 42 4.40 -24.97 1.19
C VAL A 42 4.77 -26.43 1.00
N ALA A 43 5.01 -27.13 2.11
CA ALA A 43 5.11 -28.59 2.11
C ALA A 43 3.70 -29.18 1.98
N THR A 44 3.45 -29.94 0.92
CA THR A 44 2.12 -30.50 0.65
C THR A 44 2.18 -31.90 0.08
N ASN A 45 1.24 -32.75 0.52
CA ASN A 45 1.02 -34.09 -0.04
C ASN A 45 -0.05 -34.08 -1.16
N ASN A 46 -0.75 -32.96 -1.35
CA ASN A 46 -1.76 -32.81 -2.39
C ASN A 46 -1.55 -31.49 -3.15
N PRO A 47 -0.76 -31.48 -4.24
CA PRO A 47 -0.44 -30.25 -4.97
C PRO A 47 -1.65 -29.62 -5.67
N LYS A 48 -2.78 -30.34 -5.76
CA LYS A 48 -4.02 -29.85 -6.39
C LYS A 48 -4.94 -29.12 -5.42
N ILE A 49 -4.65 -29.10 -4.12
CA ILE A 49 -5.51 -28.42 -3.16
C ILE A 49 -5.30 -26.91 -3.23
N GLY A 50 -6.40 -26.17 -3.23
CA GLY A 50 -6.40 -24.71 -3.18
C GLY A 50 -7.53 -24.21 -2.29
N ILE A 51 -7.35 -23.03 -1.69
CA ILE A 51 -8.32 -22.44 -0.77
C ILE A 51 -8.91 -21.17 -1.37
N HIS A 52 -10.24 -21.11 -1.45
CA HIS A 52 -10.93 -19.87 -1.75
C HIS A 52 -10.91 -18.96 -0.51
N THR A 53 -10.41 -17.75 -0.69
CA THR A 53 -10.39 -16.71 0.34
C THR A 53 -11.28 -15.53 -0.08
N ARG A 54 -11.68 -14.69 0.89
CA ARG A 54 -12.48 -13.48 0.67
C ARG A 54 -11.81 -12.28 1.33
N MET A 55 -10.60 -11.99 0.89
CA MET A 55 -9.77 -10.87 1.37
C MET A 55 -9.85 -9.64 0.47
N ALA A 56 -10.47 -9.76 -0.71
CA ALA A 56 -10.72 -8.62 -1.58
C ALA A 56 -11.48 -7.49 -0.84
N GLY A 57 -10.94 -6.26 -0.89
CA GLY A 57 -11.49 -5.10 -0.20
C GLY A 57 -11.02 -4.93 1.26
N THR A 58 -10.30 -5.90 1.82
CA THR A 58 -9.74 -5.77 3.17
C THR A 58 -8.53 -4.83 3.15
N GLY A 59 -8.60 -3.74 3.92
CA GLY A 59 -7.48 -2.82 4.14
C GLY A 59 -6.51 -3.24 5.26
N ASP A 60 -6.88 -4.25 6.06
CA ASP A 60 -6.06 -4.75 7.17
C ASP A 60 -4.99 -5.73 6.69
N GLU A 61 -3.76 -5.23 6.59
CA GLU A 61 -2.58 -6.01 6.19
C GLU A 61 -2.29 -7.17 7.16
N ALA A 62 -2.58 -7.01 8.46
CA ALA A 62 -2.31 -8.06 9.46
C ALA A 62 -3.28 -9.23 9.31
N ALA A 63 -4.56 -8.95 9.02
CA ALA A 63 -5.54 -9.98 8.68
C ALA A 63 -5.14 -10.75 7.41
N ILE A 64 -4.71 -10.03 6.37
CA ILE A 64 -4.20 -10.63 5.12
C ILE A 64 -3.04 -11.59 5.41
N GLN A 65 -2.03 -11.14 6.14
CA GLN A 65 -0.87 -11.98 6.48
C GLN A 65 -1.27 -13.22 7.27
N ARG A 66 -2.16 -13.07 8.26
CA ARG A 66 -2.64 -14.19 9.08
C ARG A 66 -3.41 -15.21 8.25
N THR A 67 -4.33 -14.77 7.38
CA THR A 67 -5.11 -15.67 6.53
C THR A 67 -4.22 -16.45 5.58
N PHE A 68 -3.27 -15.80 4.90
CA PHE A 68 -2.33 -16.52 4.03
C PHE A 68 -1.37 -17.43 4.81
N ALA A 69 -1.10 -17.16 6.09
CA ALA A 69 -0.39 -18.09 6.95
C ALA A 69 -1.17 -19.38 7.20
N GLN A 70 -2.45 -19.25 7.51
CA GLN A 70 -3.33 -20.39 7.73
C GLN A 70 -3.50 -21.24 6.46
N VAL A 71 -3.64 -20.61 5.29
CA VAL A 71 -3.70 -21.33 4.00
C VAL A 71 -2.46 -22.22 3.81
N ARG A 72 -1.27 -21.73 4.14
CA ARG A 72 -0.03 -22.52 4.04
C ARG A 72 0.02 -23.63 5.08
N GLU A 73 -0.41 -23.37 6.32
CA GLU A 73 -0.48 -24.38 7.39
C GLU A 73 -1.43 -25.53 7.04
N MET A 74 -2.48 -25.26 6.26
CA MET A 74 -3.37 -26.28 5.70
C MET A 74 -2.72 -27.12 4.58
N GLY A 75 -1.49 -26.79 4.17
CA GLY A 75 -0.81 -27.47 3.07
C GLY A 75 -1.33 -27.08 1.68
N ALA A 76 -2.03 -25.95 1.55
CA ALA A 76 -2.52 -25.47 0.26
C ALA A 76 -1.46 -24.61 -0.46
N PRO A 77 -0.92 -25.07 -1.61
CA PRO A 77 0.10 -24.34 -2.34
C PRO A 77 -0.42 -23.08 -3.04
N TRP A 78 -1.74 -22.94 -3.23
CA TRP A 78 -2.35 -21.78 -3.87
C TRP A 78 -3.67 -21.40 -3.22
N ALA A 79 -4.02 -20.12 -3.35
CA ALA A 79 -5.29 -19.56 -2.92
C ALA A 79 -6.00 -18.91 -4.12
N VAL A 80 -7.33 -18.85 -4.06
CA VAL A 80 -8.17 -18.20 -5.07
C VAL A 80 -8.93 -17.07 -4.41
N GLU A 81 -8.74 -15.87 -4.92
CA GLU A 81 -9.55 -14.70 -4.58
C GLU A 81 -10.52 -14.39 -5.70
N LEU A 82 -11.68 -13.83 -5.35
CA LEU A 82 -12.60 -13.29 -6.34
C LEU A 82 -11.93 -12.09 -7.01
N PHE A 83 -11.73 -12.16 -8.32
CA PHE A 83 -11.18 -11.04 -9.09
C PHE A 83 -12.20 -9.90 -9.14
N PRO A 84 -11.95 -8.76 -8.46
CA PRO A 84 -12.96 -7.72 -8.27
C PRO A 84 -12.99 -6.77 -9.48
N TRP A 85 -13.33 -7.29 -10.66
CA TRP A 85 -13.33 -6.51 -11.91
C TRP A 85 -14.14 -5.20 -11.78
N ALA A 86 -15.21 -5.22 -10.98
CA ALA A 86 -16.10 -4.09 -10.75
C ALA A 86 -15.48 -2.95 -9.91
N TYR A 87 -14.48 -3.25 -9.07
CA TYR A 87 -13.77 -2.23 -8.26
C TYR A 87 -12.38 -1.90 -8.82
N ALA A 88 -11.77 -2.83 -9.57
CA ALA A 88 -10.47 -2.64 -10.22
C ALA A 88 -10.56 -1.91 -11.57
N GLN A 89 -11.53 -1.01 -11.74
CA GLN A 89 -11.55 -0.14 -12.92
C GLN A 89 -10.47 0.94 -12.78
N PRO A 90 -9.55 1.06 -13.76
CA PRO A 90 -8.54 2.10 -13.71
C PRO A 90 -9.22 3.47 -13.88
N ARG A 91 -9.28 4.26 -12.80
CA ARG A 91 -9.69 5.67 -12.88
C ARG A 91 -8.57 6.56 -13.42
N SER A 92 -7.33 6.08 -13.41
CA SER A 92 -6.18 6.73 -14.04
C SER A 92 -5.12 5.70 -14.45
N ARG A 93 -4.09 6.14 -15.17
CA ARG A 93 -2.93 5.33 -15.58
C ARG A 93 -2.22 4.62 -14.41
N TYR A 94 -2.44 5.04 -13.16
CA TYR A 94 -1.77 4.53 -11.97
C TYR A 94 -2.69 4.16 -10.80
N GLY A 95 -4.02 4.22 -10.96
CA GLY A 95 -4.96 4.04 -9.85
C GLY A 95 -5.94 2.90 -10.08
N TYR A 96 -5.89 1.87 -9.25
CA TYR A 96 -6.98 0.90 -9.04
C TYR A 96 -7.62 1.22 -7.69
N ASP A 97 -8.93 1.47 -7.66
CA ASP A 97 -9.62 1.79 -6.42
C ASP A 97 -9.66 0.55 -5.51
N ARG A 98 -9.21 0.71 -4.26
CA ARG A 98 -9.63 -0.17 -3.17
C ARG A 98 -10.88 0.49 -2.58
N ALA A 99 -12.04 -0.14 -2.77
CA ALA A 99 -13.28 0.27 -2.11
C ALA A 99 -13.12 0.24 -0.59
#